data_AF-A0A7S4P2V2-F1
#
_entry.id   AF-A0A7S4P2V2-F1
#
_cell.length_a   1.000
_cell.length_b   1.000
_cell.length_c   1.000
_cell.angle_alpha   90.00
_cell.angle_beta   90.00
_cell.angle_gamma   90.00
#
_symmetry.space_group_name_H-M   'P 1'
#
loop_
_entity.id
_entity.type
_entity.pdbx_description
1 polymer ?
#
loop_
_entity_poly.entity_id
_entity_poly.type
_entity_poly.pdbx_seq_one_letter_code
_entity_poly.pdbx_strand_id
1 'polypeptide(L)'
;MVSFDKGKWQDLVAKTHDDQTIWFLNAFWGDGLKEKAEELWGFAADFNKLQKDTNELDEFWSHKFLEDAGETMTVLQLRAKLAEIDLDKNKKMAISEYLLFKYAKSPAHLVNAPQGDPKELEAAQVLVDEANAALDEVMAQLEAQKAVTARLKDAEKDAERAVAAAADAVKASEEAVRACEVAAEEQKAAAAELQAQEDAYQAKIALLEKKSQEGGVVSRNKAANELAQVKAEDPLPLRKAKLNQQAAVRKSEKAVAVAEEKKAEAERAKERAEEARLAAVRATEEAEEAARKLEEAVKVAEGKRDEALAFLEKVKATGVGVGRVWWMQRAMYEKQQYLPKAKQTMPYPTPE
;
A
#
# COMPACT_ATOMS: atom_id res chain seq x y z
N MET A 1 -6.19 56.88 -26.61
CA MET A 1 -6.20 55.46 -27.04
C MET A 1 -4.81 55.14 -27.54
N VAL A 2 -4.10 54.25 -26.86
CA VAL A 2 -2.85 53.69 -27.40
C VAL A 2 -3.25 52.92 -28.65
N SER A 3 -2.72 53.31 -29.81
CA SER A 3 -3.02 52.61 -31.07
C SER A 3 -2.16 51.35 -31.12
N PHE A 4 -2.79 50.18 -31.17
CA PHE A 4 -2.14 48.87 -31.32
C PHE A 4 -2.92 48.02 -32.33
N ASP A 5 -2.27 46.95 -32.82
CA ASP A 5 -2.88 46.02 -33.77
C ASP A 5 -3.98 45.20 -33.07
N LYS A 6 -5.25 45.52 -33.39
CA LYS A 6 -6.42 44.87 -32.79
C LYS A 6 -6.55 43.40 -33.16
N GLY A 7 -6.09 42.98 -34.34
CA GLY A 7 -6.16 41.59 -34.77
C GLY A 7 -5.21 40.74 -33.92
N LYS A 8 -3.94 41.18 -33.83
CA LYS A 8 -2.95 40.50 -32.97
C LYS A 8 -3.35 40.50 -31.49
N TRP A 9 -4.02 41.56 -31.03
CA TRP A 9 -4.57 41.63 -29.69
C TRP A 9 -5.63 40.56 -29.44
N GLN A 10 -6.59 40.42 -30.37
CA GLN A 10 -7.62 39.39 -30.29
C GLN A 10 -7.02 37.98 -30.29
N ASP A 11 -6.00 37.74 -31.13
CA ASP A 11 -5.28 36.46 -31.16
C ASP A 11 -4.52 36.16 -29.86
N LEU A 12 -4.05 37.20 -29.15
CA LEU A 12 -3.37 37.07 -27.87
C LEU A 12 -4.35 36.72 -26.75
N VAL A 13 -5.42 37.51 -26.57
CA VAL A 13 -6.42 37.28 -25.51
C VAL A 13 -7.23 36.00 -25.73
N ALA A 14 -7.25 35.47 -26.97
CA ALA A 14 -7.83 34.18 -27.27
C ALA A 14 -7.04 32.98 -26.69
N LYS A 15 -5.77 33.16 -26.31
CA LYS A 15 -4.90 32.10 -25.77
C LYS A 15 -5.26 31.76 -24.32
N THR A 16 -4.73 30.65 -23.82
CA THR A 16 -4.84 30.28 -22.40
C THR A 16 -4.21 31.35 -21.50
N HIS A 17 -4.60 31.39 -20.22
CA HIS A 17 -4.00 32.31 -19.27
C HIS A 17 -2.48 32.13 -19.15
N ASP A 18 -2.00 30.89 -19.23
CA ASP A 18 -0.56 30.57 -19.25
C ASP A 18 0.11 31.15 -20.48
N ASP A 19 -0.41 30.89 -21.69
CA ASP A 19 0.17 31.39 -22.93
C ASP A 19 0.14 32.93 -23.03
N GLN A 20 -0.90 33.58 -22.52
CA GLN A 20 -0.96 35.03 -22.39
C GLN A 20 0.13 35.57 -21.45
N THR A 21 0.34 34.89 -20.32
CA THR A 21 1.35 35.27 -19.32
C THR A 21 2.76 35.05 -19.86
N ILE A 22 2.99 33.93 -20.53
CA ILE A 22 4.25 33.62 -21.21
C ILE A 22 4.54 34.67 -22.30
N TRP A 23 3.52 35.06 -23.07
CA TRP A 23 3.67 36.08 -24.10
C TRP A 23 4.12 37.42 -23.52
N PHE A 24 3.50 37.82 -22.40
CA PHE A 24 3.88 39.00 -21.63
C PHE A 24 5.30 38.88 -21.07
N LEU A 25 5.63 37.74 -20.48
CA LEU A 25 6.93 37.46 -19.91
C LEU A 25 8.05 37.50 -20.96
N ASN A 26 7.82 36.94 -22.15
CA ASN A 26 8.73 37.05 -23.29
C ASN A 26 8.91 38.50 -23.75
N ALA A 27 7.82 39.27 -23.82
CA ALA A 27 7.84 40.64 -24.32
C ALA A 27 8.64 41.60 -23.43
N PHE A 28 8.67 41.33 -22.12
CA PHE A 28 9.26 42.24 -21.15
C PHE A 28 10.34 41.59 -20.28
N TRP A 29 10.88 40.42 -20.68
CA TRP A 29 11.88 39.66 -19.90
C TRP A 29 13.05 40.54 -19.42
N GLY A 30 13.65 41.30 -20.34
CA GLY A 30 14.77 42.22 -20.04
C GLY A 30 14.36 43.54 -19.37
N ASP A 31 13.06 43.86 -19.31
CA ASP A 31 12.54 45.12 -18.79
C ASP A 31 12.11 45.01 -17.30
N GLY A 32 12.85 44.21 -16.53
CA GLY A 32 12.62 43.97 -15.11
C GLY A 32 11.51 42.97 -14.78
N LEU A 33 10.98 42.23 -15.77
CA LEU A 33 9.94 41.22 -15.52
C LEU A 33 10.51 39.83 -15.27
N LYS A 34 11.79 39.56 -15.58
CA LYS A 34 12.43 38.29 -15.21
C LYS A 34 12.43 38.07 -13.69
N GLU A 35 12.63 39.12 -12.89
CA GLU A 35 12.57 39.07 -11.42
C GLU A 35 11.15 38.84 -10.90
N LYS A 36 10.14 39.00 -11.77
CA LYS A 36 8.72 38.83 -11.48
C LYS A 36 8.13 37.55 -12.06
N ALA A 37 8.94 36.68 -12.66
CA ALA A 37 8.48 35.45 -13.30
C ALA A 37 7.63 34.56 -12.37
N GLU A 38 8.03 34.42 -11.09
CA GLU A 38 7.25 33.63 -10.12
C GLU A 38 5.94 34.32 -9.69
N GLU A 39 5.93 35.65 -9.61
CA GLU A 39 4.69 36.42 -9.34
C GLU A 39 3.70 36.24 -10.50
N LEU A 40 4.19 36.29 -11.73
CA LEU A 40 3.42 36.06 -12.95
C LEU A 40 2.89 34.63 -13.05
N TRP A 41 3.72 33.63 -12.70
CA TRP A 41 3.30 32.24 -12.57
C TRP A 41 2.12 32.11 -11.59
N GLY A 42 2.22 32.74 -10.43
CA GLY A 42 1.15 32.79 -9.43
C GLY A 42 -0.15 33.39 -9.98
N PHE A 43 -0.08 34.51 -10.70
CA PHE A 43 -1.27 35.11 -11.30
C PHE A 43 -1.95 34.20 -12.33
N ALA A 44 -1.18 33.52 -13.20
CA ALA A 44 -1.77 32.58 -14.14
C ALA A 44 -2.49 31.42 -13.42
N ALA A 45 -1.87 30.88 -12.37
CA ALA A 45 -2.47 29.84 -11.54
C ALA A 45 -3.77 30.31 -10.86
N ASP A 46 -3.81 31.55 -10.37
CA ASP A 46 -5.02 32.13 -9.78
C ASP A 46 -6.13 32.32 -10.82
N PHE A 47 -5.81 32.83 -12.01
CA PHE A 47 -6.77 32.94 -13.12
C PHE A 47 -7.36 31.56 -13.49
N ASN A 48 -6.51 30.56 -13.70
CA ASN A 48 -6.93 29.19 -14.02
C ASN A 48 -7.81 28.55 -12.91
N LYS A 49 -7.61 28.96 -11.65
CA LYS A 49 -8.37 28.48 -10.50
C LYS A 49 -9.75 29.15 -10.39
N LEU A 50 -9.83 30.45 -10.65
CA LEU A 50 -11.05 31.24 -10.44
C LEU A 50 -12.14 30.91 -11.46
N GLN A 51 -11.78 30.74 -12.73
CA GLN A 51 -12.73 30.38 -13.78
C GLN A 51 -12.09 29.34 -14.70
N LYS A 52 -12.67 28.15 -14.74
CA LYS A 52 -12.18 27.04 -15.59
C LYS A 52 -12.60 27.23 -17.04
N ASP A 53 -11.80 26.70 -17.95
CA ASP A 53 -12.08 26.60 -19.38
C ASP A 53 -12.41 27.95 -20.05
N THR A 54 -11.78 29.03 -19.54
CA THR A 54 -11.86 30.37 -20.12
C THR A 54 -10.46 30.90 -20.42
N ASN A 55 -10.43 31.94 -21.24
CA ASN A 55 -9.24 32.74 -21.57
C ASN A 55 -9.30 34.14 -20.96
N GLU A 56 -10.46 34.53 -20.44
CA GLU A 56 -10.71 35.84 -19.82
C GLU A 56 -11.69 35.67 -18.65
N LEU A 57 -11.51 36.46 -17.59
CA LEU A 57 -12.41 36.46 -16.44
C LEU A 57 -13.60 37.40 -16.68
N ASP A 58 -14.81 37.01 -16.30
CA ASP A 58 -15.95 37.94 -16.26
C ASP A 58 -15.81 38.97 -15.10
N GLU A 59 -16.71 39.95 -15.03
CA GLU A 59 -16.66 41.02 -14.00
C GLU A 59 -16.60 40.45 -12.56
N PHE A 60 -17.31 39.35 -12.30
CA PHE A 60 -17.37 38.75 -10.96
C PHE A 60 -16.04 38.09 -10.60
N TRP A 61 -15.48 37.27 -11.48
CA TRP A 61 -14.20 36.61 -11.23
C TRP A 61 -13.02 37.59 -11.30
N SER A 62 -13.11 38.62 -12.15
CA SER A 62 -12.14 39.71 -12.19
C SER A 62 -12.08 40.45 -10.86
N HIS A 63 -13.25 40.71 -10.25
CA HIS A 63 -13.32 41.29 -8.92
C HIS A 63 -12.64 40.40 -7.89
N LYS A 64 -13.00 39.11 -7.87
CA LYS A 64 -12.47 38.14 -6.92
C LYS A 64 -10.95 38.03 -7.01
N PHE A 65 -10.41 38.02 -8.23
CA PHE A 65 -8.97 38.04 -8.48
C PHE A 65 -8.29 39.28 -7.89
N LEU A 66 -8.82 40.48 -8.12
CA LEU A 66 -8.22 41.73 -7.63
C LEU A 66 -8.24 41.81 -6.09
N GLU A 67 -9.29 41.29 -5.44
CA GLU A 67 -9.32 41.14 -3.98
C GLU A 67 -8.21 40.21 -3.48
N ASP A 68 -8.07 39.03 -4.10
CA ASP A 68 -7.09 38.01 -3.71
C ASP A 68 -5.64 38.48 -3.99
N ALA A 69 -5.44 39.30 -5.03
CA ALA A 69 -4.17 39.96 -5.34
C ALA A 69 -3.80 41.10 -4.36
N GLY A 70 -4.61 41.34 -3.32
CA GLY A 70 -4.36 42.35 -2.29
C GLY A 70 -4.79 43.76 -2.66
N GLU A 71 -5.54 43.92 -3.75
CA GLU A 71 -6.01 45.21 -4.26
C GLU A 71 -7.46 45.43 -3.82
N THR A 72 -7.71 45.42 -2.50
CA THR A 72 -9.06 45.65 -1.96
C THR A 72 -9.52 47.07 -2.24
N MET A 73 -10.67 47.21 -2.89
CA MET A 73 -11.25 48.50 -3.23
C MET A 73 -12.77 48.46 -3.17
N THR A 74 -13.40 49.64 -3.13
CA THR A 74 -14.86 49.73 -3.20
C THR A 74 -15.36 49.34 -4.60
N VAL A 75 -16.63 48.90 -4.72
CA VAL A 75 -17.24 48.52 -6.01
C VAL A 75 -17.16 49.63 -7.07
N LEU A 76 -17.22 50.90 -6.66
CA LEU A 76 -17.07 52.04 -7.57
C LEU A 76 -15.64 52.17 -8.10
N GLN A 77 -14.64 52.03 -7.22
CA GLN A 77 -13.22 52.05 -7.59
C GLN A 77 -12.86 50.85 -8.46
N LEU A 78 -13.42 49.68 -8.15
CA LEU A 78 -13.27 48.47 -8.94
C LEU A 78 -13.76 48.66 -10.37
N ARG A 79 -14.99 49.18 -10.55
CA ARG A 79 -15.55 49.38 -11.89
C ARG A 79 -14.77 50.41 -12.70
N ALA A 80 -14.26 51.46 -12.05
CA ALA A 80 -13.36 52.40 -12.70
C ALA A 80 -12.07 51.71 -13.15
N LYS A 81 -11.49 50.87 -12.28
CA LYS A 81 -10.28 50.11 -12.58
C LYS A 81 -10.47 49.07 -13.68
N LEU A 82 -11.54 48.29 -13.65
CA LEU A 82 -11.87 47.33 -14.71
C LEU A 82 -12.09 48.04 -16.05
N ALA A 83 -12.71 49.23 -16.05
CA ALA A 83 -12.86 50.03 -17.26
C ALA A 83 -11.52 50.59 -17.80
N GLU A 84 -10.49 50.73 -16.96
CA GLU A 84 -9.13 51.10 -17.37
C GLU A 84 -8.34 49.89 -17.90
N ILE A 85 -8.56 48.71 -17.33
CA ILE A 85 -7.93 47.45 -17.71
C ILE A 85 -8.51 46.91 -19.03
N ASP A 86 -9.83 46.95 -19.20
CA ASP A 86 -10.57 46.44 -20.36
C ASP A 86 -10.26 47.27 -21.63
N LEU A 87 -9.25 46.84 -22.38
CA LEU A 87 -8.71 47.54 -23.55
C LEU A 87 -9.59 47.35 -24.79
N ASP A 88 -10.29 46.22 -24.90
CA ASP A 88 -11.14 45.87 -26.04
C ASP A 88 -12.64 46.15 -25.81
N LYS A 89 -13.02 46.55 -24.59
CA LYS A 89 -14.37 46.91 -24.13
C LYS A 89 -15.35 45.74 -24.12
N ASN A 90 -14.86 44.52 -23.91
CA ASN A 90 -15.67 43.31 -23.90
C ASN A 90 -16.28 42.98 -22.51
N LYS A 91 -15.97 43.78 -21.47
CA LYS A 91 -16.38 43.62 -20.06
C LYS A 91 -15.85 42.36 -19.39
N LYS A 92 -14.80 41.78 -19.95
CA LYS A 92 -14.00 40.73 -19.35
C LYS A 92 -12.60 41.27 -19.10
N MET A 93 -11.79 40.48 -18.42
CA MET A 93 -10.41 40.79 -18.13
C MET A 93 -9.53 39.64 -18.59
N ALA A 94 -8.75 39.89 -19.63
CA ALA A 94 -7.66 39.03 -20.02
C ALA A 94 -6.50 39.21 -19.03
N ILE A 95 -5.72 38.15 -18.76
CA ILE A 95 -4.55 38.31 -17.87
C ILE A 95 -3.53 39.27 -18.49
N SER A 96 -3.40 39.29 -19.82
CA SER A 96 -2.57 40.28 -20.52
C SER A 96 -2.99 41.74 -20.25
N GLU A 97 -4.28 42.03 -20.11
CA GLU A 97 -4.76 43.38 -19.77
C GLU A 97 -4.36 43.77 -18.36
N TYR A 98 -4.60 42.87 -17.40
CA TYR A 98 -4.22 43.08 -16.02
C TYR A 98 -2.70 43.30 -15.89
N LEU A 99 -1.88 42.50 -16.58
CA LEU A 99 -0.43 42.61 -16.52
C LEU A 99 0.09 43.91 -17.16
N LEU A 100 -0.48 44.33 -18.30
CA LEU A 100 -0.16 45.62 -18.92
C LEU A 100 -0.47 46.78 -17.98
N PHE A 101 -1.64 46.74 -17.33
CA PHE A 101 -2.03 47.74 -16.35
C PHE A 101 -1.10 47.74 -15.13
N LYS A 102 -0.92 46.57 -14.48
CA LYS A 102 -0.15 46.42 -13.23
C LYS A 102 1.29 46.90 -13.37
N TYR A 103 1.94 46.58 -14.49
CA TYR A 103 3.34 46.92 -14.74
C TYR A 103 3.52 48.13 -15.65
N ALA A 104 2.43 48.86 -15.96
CA ALA A 104 2.42 50.04 -16.84
C ALA A 104 3.16 49.81 -18.17
N LYS A 105 2.91 48.66 -18.80
CA LYS A 105 3.56 48.25 -20.05
C LYS A 105 2.73 48.62 -21.27
N SER A 106 3.37 48.63 -22.45
CA SER A 106 2.73 49.06 -23.70
C SER A 106 2.02 47.91 -24.43
N PRO A 107 0.71 48.02 -24.72
CA PRO A 107 0.00 47.03 -25.53
C PRO A 107 0.61 46.89 -26.94
N ALA A 108 1.07 47.99 -27.53
CA ALA A 108 1.69 48.00 -28.85
C ALA A 108 3.04 47.26 -28.86
N HIS A 109 3.81 47.31 -27.77
CA HIS A 109 5.03 46.51 -27.63
C HIS A 109 4.66 45.03 -27.47
N LEU A 110 3.73 44.71 -26.58
CA LEU A 110 3.33 43.33 -26.29
C LEU A 110 2.92 42.54 -27.54
N VAL A 111 2.02 43.07 -28.36
CA VAL A 111 1.51 42.35 -29.54
C VAL A 111 2.54 42.19 -30.66
N ASN A 112 3.63 42.95 -30.63
CA ASN A 112 4.70 42.89 -31.64
C ASN A 112 5.99 42.27 -31.11
N ALA A 113 6.02 41.90 -29.83
CA ALA A 113 7.20 41.35 -29.20
C ALA A 113 7.57 39.98 -29.80
N PRO A 114 8.86 39.72 -30.05
CA PRO A 114 9.30 38.45 -30.59
C PRO A 114 9.09 37.32 -29.57
N GLN A 115 8.50 36.20 -30.01
CA GLN A 115 8.08 35.10 -29.14
C GLN A 115 8.99 33.86 -29.20
N GLY A 116 10.09 33.93 -29.95
CA GLY A 116 10.99 32.80 -30.22
C GLY A 116 10.68 32.13 -31.56
N ASP A 117 11.50 31.16 -31.97
CA ASP A 117 11.20 30.33 -33.15
C ASP A 117 10.09 29.32 -32.77
N PRO A 118 8.91 29.37 -33.42
CA PRO A 118 7.82 28.45 -33.12
C PRO A 118 8.22 26.98 -33.25
N LYS A 119 9.10 26.63 -34.21
CA LYS A 119 9.52 25.24 -34.42
C LYS A 119 10.42 24.73 -33.29
N GLU A 120 11.34 25.57 -32.82
CA GLU A 120 12.20 25.20 -31.70
C GLU A 120 11.41 25.12 -30.40
N LEU A 121 10.45 26.02 -30.17
CA LEU A 121 9.59 25.98 -28.99
C LEU A 121 8.63 24.80 -28.97
N GLU A 122 8.09 24.41 -30.13
CA GLU A 122 7.28 23.21 -30.25
C GLU A 122 8.12 21.95 -29.98
N ALA A 123 9.33 21.87 -30.53
CA ALA A 123 10.25 20.77 -30.24
C ALA A 123 10.65 20.71 -28.75
N ALA A 124 10.90 21.86 -28.12
CA ALA A 124 11.13 21.96 -26.68
C ALA A 124 9.94 21.45 -25.87
N GLN A 125 8.72 21.86 -26.25
CA GLN A 125 7.49 21.42 -25.57
C GLN A 125 7.34 19.90 -25.65
N VAL A 126 7.60 19.30 -26.81
CA VAL A 126 7.54 17.83 -26.97
C VAL A 126 8.50 17.13 -26.02
N LEU A 127 9.75 17.59 -25.90
CA LEU A 127 10.73 16.99 -24.97
C LEU A 127 10.32 17.16 -23.51
N VAL A 128 9.75 18.30 -23.15
CA VAL A 128 9.21 18.56 -21.81
C VAL A 128 8.02 17.64 -21.51
N ASP A 129 7.14 17.44 -22.48
CA ASP A 129 5.98 16.55 -22.35
C ASP A 129 6.42 15.10 -22.21
N GLU A 130 7.43 14.65 -22.97
CA GLU A 130 8.05 13.33 -22.80
C GLU A 130 8.68 13.14 -21.42
N ALA A 131 9.41 14.14 -20.91
CA ALA A 131 9.98 14.10 -19.57
C ALA A 131 8.89 14.07 -18.49
N ASN A 132 7.83 14.85 -18.66
CA ASN A 132 6.68 14.86 -17.78
C ASN A 132 5.93 13.53 -17.79
N ALA A 133 5.76 12.89 -18.94
CA ALA A 133 5.15 11.57 -19.04
C ALA A 133 6.01 10.50 -18.35
N ALA A 134 7.34 10.57 -18.49
CA ALA A 134 8.25 9.69 -17.76
C ALA A 134 8.18 9.89 -16.24
N LEU A 135 7.99 11.12 -15.76
CA LEU A 135 7.74 11.40 -14.33
C LEU A 135 6.40 10.83 -13.85
N ASP A 136 5.35 10.84 -14.67
CA ASP A 136 4.08 10.19 -14.33
C ASP A 136 4.26 8.68 -14.15
N GLU A 137 5.06 8.05 -15.00
CA GLU A 137 5.43 6.64 -14.86
C GLU A 137 6.18 6.38 -13.56
N VAL A 138 7.13 7.25 -13.16
CA VAL A 138 7.80 7.13 -11.85
C VAL A 138 6.80 7.20 -10.70
N MET A 139 5.85 8.12 -10.75
CA MET A 139 4.80 8.23 -9.71
C MET A 139 3.92 6.97 -9.67
N ALA A 140 3.53 6.44 -10.83
CA ALA A 140 2.77 5.20 -10.93
C ALA A 140 3.54 4.00 -10.34
N GLN A 141 4.82 3.85 -10.68
CA GLN A 141 5.68 2.80 -10.15
C GLN A 141 5.92 2.94 -8.65
N LEU A 142 5.98 4.18 -8.12
CA LEU A 142 6.09 4.42 -6.69
C LEU A 142 4.85 3.94 -5.93
N GLU A 143 3.65 4.23 -6.44
CA GLU A 143 2.40 3.73 -5.84
C GLU A 143 2.29 2.20 -5.95
N ALA A 144 2.70 1.61 -7.08
CA ALA A 144 2.77 0.17 -7.23
C ALA A 144 3.74 -0.46 -6.21
N GLN A 145 4.94 0.11 -6.04
CA GLN A 145 5.93 -0.36 -5.07
C GLN A 145 5.40 -0.28 -3.63
N LYS A 146 4.70 0.79 -3.26
CA LYS A 146 4.06 0.94 -1.95
C LYS A 146 3.04 -0.16 -1.69
N ALA A 147 2.18 -0.45 -2.67
CA ALA A 147 1.16 -1.49 -2.57
C ALA A 147 1.78 -2.88 -2.40
N VAL A 148 2.82 -3.20 -3.17
CA VAL A 148 3.51 -4.50 -3.09
C VAL A 148 4.27 -4.63 -1.77
N THR A 149 4.94 -3.58 -1.31
CA THR A 149 5.66 -3.59 -0.01
C THR A 149 4.70 -3.77 1.17
N ALA A 150 3.47 -3.24 1.08
CA ALA A 150 2.44 -3.50 2.09
C ALA A 150 2.02 -4.98 2.12
N ARG A 151 1.79 -5.58 0.94
CA ARG A 151 1.47 -7.02 0.82
C ARG A 151 2.58 -7.92 1.33
N LEU A 152 3.84 -7.58 1.06
CA LEU A 152 4.99 -8.30 1.61
C LEU A 152 4.96 -8.32 3.14
N LYS A 153 4.76 -7.15 3.78
CA LYS A 153 4.67 -7.08 5.24
C LYS A 153 3.53 -7.90 5.82
N ASP A 154 2.39 -7.95 5.14
CA ASP A 154 1.25 -8.77 5.58
C ASP A 154 1.55 -10.26 5.40
N ALA A 155 2.14 -10.66 4.26
CA ALA A 155 2.53 -12.04 4.01
C ALA A 155 3.61 -12.54 5.00
N GLU A 156 4.59 -11.70 5.35
CA GLU A 156 5.60 -12.03 6.37
C GLU A 156 4.97 -12.27 7.74
N LYS A 157 4.03 -11.40 8.16
CA LYS A 157 3.30 -11.58 9.43
C LYS A 157 2.44 -12.82 9.44
N ASP A 158 1.77 -13.12 8.33
CA ASP A 158 0.94 -14.32 8.21
C ASP A 158 1.80 -15.59 8.23
N ALA A 159 2.97 -15.58 7.59
CA ALA A 159 3.94 -16.66 7.67
C ALA A 159 4.46 -16.86 9.11
N GLU A 160 4.81 -15.78 9.82
CA GLU A 160 5.25 -15.85 11.21
C GLU A 160 4.17 -16.46 12.12
N ARG A 161 2.92 -16.00 11.98
CA ARG A 161 1.77 -16.53 12.73
C ARG A 161 1.50 -17.99 12.43
N ALA A 162 1.58 -18.39 11.16
CA ALA A 162 1.34 -19.77 10.74
C ALA A 162 2.44 -20.70 11.28
N VAL A 163 3.71 -20.26 11.27
CA VAL A 163 4.82 -21.02 11.87
C VAL A 163 4.64 -21.17 13.38
N ALA A 164 4.24 -20.11 14.09
CA ALA A 164 3.96 -20.18 15.53
C ALA A 164 2.81 -21.17 15.83
N ALA A 165 1.71 -21.09 15.08
CA ALA A 165 0.58 -22.00 15.21
C ALA A 165 0.96 -23.46 14.92
N ALA A 166 1.82 -23.70 13.92
CA ALA A 166 2.35 -25.02 13.62
C ALA A 166 3.21 -25.57 14.77
N ALA A 167 4.07 -24.73 15.36
CA ALA A 167 4.89 -25.12 16.51
C ALA A 167 4.02 -25.51 17.73
N ASP A 168 2.97 -24.74 18.01
CA ASP A 168 2.05 -25.04 19.11
C ASP A 168 1.21 -26.31 18.85
N ALA A 169 0.77 -26.52 17.61
CA ALA A 169 0.06 -27.74 17.23
C ALA A 169 0.95 -28.99 17.34
N VAL A 170 2.23 -28.89 16.96
CA VAL A 170 3.21 -29.99 17.14
C VAL A 170 3.39 -30.32 18.61
N LYS A 171 3.57 -29.31 19.49
CA LYS A 171 3.67 -29.55 20.94
C LYS A 171 2.42 -30.23 21.49
N ALA A 172 1.23 -29.77 21.12
CA ALA A 172 -0.03 -30.38 21.54
C ALA A 172 -0.15 -31.84 21.06
N SER A 173 0.32 -32.13 19.84
CA SER A 173 0.41 -33.50 19.31
C SER A 173 1.37 -34.36 20.11
N GLU A 174 2.57 -33.87 20.44
CA GLU A 174 3.55 -34.60 21.26
C GLU A 174 3.01 -34.91 22.66
N GLU A 175 2.33 -33.95 23.30
CA GLU A 175 1.69 -34.13 24.60
C GLU A 175 0.58 -35.18 24.55
N ALA A 176 -0.26 -35.15 23.50
CA ALA A 176 -1.32 -36.14 23.30
C ALA A 176 -0.76 -37.55 23.06
N VAL A 177 0.34 -37.67 22.30
CA VAL A 177 1.05 -38.96 22.09
C VAL A 177 1.58 -39.50 23.42
N ARG A 178 2.23 -38.67 24.23
CA ARG A 178 2.69 -39.08 25.57
C ARG A 178 1.54 -39.54 26.46
N ALA A 179 0.40 -38.84 26.43
CA ALA A 179 -0.79 -39.24 27.18
C ALA A 179 -1.35 -40.59 26.70
N CYS A 180 -1.30 -40.86 25.38
CA CYS A 180 -1.66 -42.13 24.79
C CYS A 180 -0.74 -43.27 25.25
N GLU A 181 0.58 -43.04 25.26
CA GLU A 181 1.57 -44.01 25.74
C GLU A 181 1.34 -44.36 27.22
N VAL A 182 1.11 -43.36 28.07
CA VAL A 182 0.79 -43.57 29.49
C VAL A 182 -0.51 -44.38 29.65
N ALA A 183 -1.55 -44.05 28.90
CA ALA A 183 -2.83 -44.76 28.97
C ALA A 183 -2.72 -46.22 28.48
N ALA A 184 -1.88 -46.49 27.48
CA ALA A 184 -1.59 -47.83 27.00
C ALA A 184 -0.86 -48.68 28.05
N GLU A 185 0.13 -48.10 28.75
CA GLU A 185 0.82 -48.79 29.86
C GLU A 185 -0.12 -49.06 31.04
N GLU A 186 -1.00 -48.12 31.40
CA GLU A 186 -2.04 -48.34 32.43
C GLU A 186 -3.02 -49.46 32.04
N GLN A 187 -3.45 -49.50 30.76
CA GLN A 187 -4.30 -50.58 30.25
C GLN A 187 -3.61 -51.93 30.35
N LYS A 188 -2.33 -52.00 29.97
CA LYS A 188 -1.52 -53.22 30.04
C LYS A 188 -1.35 -53.69 31.50
N ALA A 189 -1.10 -52.78 32.43
CA ALA A 189 -1.02 -53.08 33.85
C ALA A 189 -2.37 -53.58 34.40
N ALA A 190 -3.49 -52.94 34.04
CA ALA A 190 -4.82 -53.36 34.46
C ALA A 190 -5.23 -54.74 33.90
N ALA A 191 -4.82 -55.05 32.66
CA ALA A 191 -5.02 -56.36 32.05
C ALA A 191 -4.20 -57.45 32.76
N ALA A 192 -2.94 -57.17 33.11
CA ALA A 192 -2.09 -58.11 33.86
C ALA A 192 -2.65 -58.39 35.28
N GLU A 193 -3.13 -57.36 35.99
CA GLU A 193 -3.77 -57.53 37.30
C GLU A 193 -5.06 -58.35 37.19
N LEU A 194 -5.89 -58.10 36.18
CA LEU A 194 -7.09 -58.89 35.94
C LEU A 194 -6.75 -60.37 35.72
N GLN A 195 -5.76 -60.66 34.88
CA GLN A 195 -5.30 -62.03 34.64
C GLN A 195 -4.81 -62.70 35.94
N ALA A 196 -4.02 -61.99 36.74
CA ALA A 196 -3.52 -62.51 38.02
C ALA A 196 -4.66 -62.85 39.00
N GLN A 197 -5.70 -62.01 39.06
CA GLN A 197 -6.89 -62.27 39.90
C GLN A 197 -7.73 -63.43 39.36
N GLU A 198 -7.86 -63.57 38.04
CA GLU A 198 -8.52 -64.71 37.40
C GLU A 198 -7.78 -66.01 37.69
N ASP A 199 -6.46 -66.04 37.53
CA ASP A 199 -5.62 -67.20 37.81
C ASP A 199 -5.69 -67.60 39.30
N ALA A 200 -5.63 -66.62 40.22
CA ALA A 200 -5.75 -66.86 41.65
C ALA A 200 -7.13 -67.43 42.05
N TYR A 201 -8.21 -66.92 41.43
CA TYR A 201 -9.56 -67.43 41.64
C TYR A 201 -9.70 -68.87 41.12
N GLN A 202 -9.21 -69.16 39.92
CA GLN A 202 -9.23 -70.51 39.34
C GLN A 202 -8.39 -71.49 40.17
N ALA A 203 -7.21 -71.08 40.64
CA ALA A 203 -6.37 -71.90 41.51
C ALA A 203 -7.08 -72.23 42.84
N LYS A 204 -7.81 -71.27 43.43
CA LYS A 204 -8.61 -71.49 44.64
C LYS A 204 -9.75 -72.48 44.40
N ILE A 205 -10.46 -72.35 43.28
CA ILE A 205 -11.50 -73.31 42.86
C ILE A 205 -10.91 -74.71 42.71
N ALA A 206 -9.83 -74.86 41.94
CA ALA A 206 -9.20 -76.16 41.68
C ALA A 206 -8.72 -76.83 42.98
N LEU A 207 -8.15 -76.06 43.90
CA LEU A 207 -7.70 -76.57 45.20
C LEU A 207 -8.86 -77.02 46.10
N LEU A 208 -9.97 -76.28 46.13
CA LEU A 208 -11.17 -76.64 46.88
C LEU A 208 -11.90 -77.84 46.25
N GLU A 209 -11.95 -77.93 44.92
CA GLU A 209 -12.45 -79.12 44.20
C GLU A 209 -11.67 -80.37 44.58
N LYS A 210 -10.34 -80.32 44.54
CA LYS A 210 -9.49 -81.45 44.96
C LYS A 210 -9.75 -81.85 46.43
N LYS A 211 -9.80 -80.88 47.35
CA LYS A 211 -10.09 -81.14 48.79
C LYS A 211 -11.51 -81.63 49.07
N SER A 212 -12.47 -81.37 48.18
CA SER A 212 -13.83 -81.91 48.29
C SER A 212 -13.89 -83.41 47.93
N GLN A 213 -12.93 -83.91 47.15
CA GLN A 213 -12.83 -85.30 46.71
C GLN A 213 -11.88 -86.14 47.59
N GLU A 214 -10.93 -85.51 48.29
CA GLU A 214 -9.89 -86.15 49.09
C GLU A 214 -10.04 -85.86 50.61
N GLY A 215 -9.81 -86.87 51.48
CA GLY A 215 -9.80 -86.72 52.95
C GLY A 215 -11.02 -87.29 53.72
N GLY A 216 -11.12 -86.95 55.02
CA GLY A 216 -12.18 -87.42 55.91
C GLY A 216 -13.57 -86.84 55.58
N VAL A 217 -14.66 -87.51 55.97
CA VAL A 217 -16.06 -87.13 55.63
C VAL A 217 -16.36 -85.67 55.99
N VAL A 218 -15.89 -85.20 57.15
CA VAL A 218 -16.08 -83.82 57.61
C VAL A 218 -15.27 -82.81 56.78
N SER A 219 -14.03 -83.15 56.37
CA SER A 219 -13.20 -82.24 55.56
C SER A 219 -13.72 -82.10 54.13
N ARG A 220 -14.20 -83.21 53.55
CA ARG A 220 -14.82 -83.22 52.22
C ARG A 220 -16.11 -82.39 52.20
N ASN A 221 -17.00 -82.58 53.17
CA ASN A 221 -18.22 -81.79 53.28
C ASN A 221 -17.94 -80.30 53.51
N LYS A 222 -16.91 -79.97 54.31
CA LYS A 222 -16.50 -78.57 54.52
C LYS A 222 -15.93 -77.93 53.25
N ALA A 223 -15.04 -78.63 52.53
CA ALA A 223 -14.47 -78.15 51.27
C ALA A 223 -15.53 -78.05 50.16
N ALA A 224 -16.50 -78.97 50.10
CA ALA A 224 -17.63 -78.90 49.17
C ALA A 224 -18.54 -77.69 49.46
N ASN A 225 -18.81 -77.39 50.74
CA ASN A 225 -19.55 -76.19 51.13
C ASN A 225 -18.77 -74.90 50.82
N GLU A 226 -17.46 -74.85 51.12
CA GLU A 226 -16.59 -73.70 50.80
C GLU A 226 -16.44 -73.50 49.28
N LEU A 227 -16.37 -74.59 48.50
CA LEU A 227 -16.37 -74.53 47.04
C LEU A 227 -17.68 -73.96 46.49
N ALA A 228 -18.82 -74.44 47.01
CA ALA A 228 -20.13 -73.92 46.65
C ALA A 228 -20.26 -72.45 47.02
N GLN A 229 -19.73 -72.03 48.17
CA GLN A 229 -19.70 -70.63 48.59
C GLN A 229 -18.80 -69.77 47.68
N VAL A 230 -17.59 -70.21 47.36
CA VAL A 230 -16.65 -69.48 46.48
C VAL A 230 -17.14 -69.39 45.03
N LYS A 231 -17.92 -70.37 44.56
CA LYS A 231 -18.59 -70.33 43.24
C LYS A 231 -19.88 -69.49 43.25
N ALA A 232 -20.57 -69.41 44.40
CA ALA A 232 -21.78 -68.59 44.56
C ALA A 232 -21.48 -67.11 44.82
N GLU A 233 -20.34 -66.80 45.45
CA GLU A 233 -19.87 -65.43 45.68
C GLU A 233 -19.00 -64.94 44.52
N ASP A 234 -19.32 -63.75 43.97
CA ASP A 234 -18.44 -63.04 43.05
C ASP A 234 -17.30 -62.37 43.86
N PRO A 235 -16.04 -62.81 43.73
CA PRO A 235 -14.95 -62.29 44.55
C PRO A 235 -14.74 -60.80 44.25
N LEU A 236 -14.96 -59.97 45.29
CA LEU A 236 -14.75 -58.51 45.24
C LEU A 236 -13.44 -58.08 44.57
N PRO A 237 -12.27 -58.75 44.77
CA PRO A 237 -11.04 -58.43 44.06
C PRO A 237 -11.14 -58.55 42.53
N LEU A 238 -11.76 -59.62 42.04
CA LEU A 238 -11.94 -59.87 40.60
C LEU A 238 -12.87 -58.84 39.97
N ARG A 239 -13.97 -58.50 40.65
CA ARG A 239 -14.89 -57.45 40.19
C ARG A 239 -14.20 -56.09 40.11
N LYS A 240 -13.38 -55.74 41.09
CA LYS A 240 -12.57 -54.50 41.07
C LYS A 240 -11.58 -54.50 39.90
N ALA A 241 -10.88 -55.61 39.66
CA ALA A 241 -9.94 -55.74 38.55
C ALA A 241 -10.62 -55.59 37.19
N LYS A 242 -11.80 -56.21 37.00
CA LYS A 242 -12.62 -56.06 35.77
C LYS A 242 -13.05 -54.62 35.53
N LEU A 243 -13.53 -53.93 36.57
CA LEU A 243 -13.92 -52.52 36.46
C LEU A 243 -12.71 -51.62 36.14
N ASN A 244 -11.55 -51.88 36.76
CA ASN A 244 -10.33 -51.15 36.50
C ASN A 244 -9.83 -51.35 35.07
N GLN A 245 -9.83 -52.60 34.58
CA GLN A 245 -9.47 -52.92 33.20
C GLN A 245 -10.43 -52.26 32.19
N GLN A 246 -11.74 -52.29 32.45
CA GLN A 246 -12.71 -51.62 31.59
C GLN A 246 -12.52 -50.10 31.58
N ALA A 247 -12.21 -49.48 32.72
CA ALA A 247 -11.89 -48.06 32.80
C ALA A 247 -10.60 -47.72 32.05
N ALA A 248 -9.56 -48.55 32.16
CA ALA A 248 -8.29 -48.36 31.48
C ALA A 248 -8.41 -48.52 29.96
N VAL A 249 -9.21 -49.47 29.47
CA VAL A 249 -9.54 -49.59 28.03
C VAL A 249 -10.20 -48.31 27.52
N ARG A 250 -11.25 -47.82 28.19
CA ARG A 250 -11.93 -46.57 27.79
C ARG A 250 -10.98 -45.36 27.80
N LYS A 251 -10.07 -45.29 28.78
CA LYS A 251 -9.07 -44.21 28.87
C LYS A 251 -8.08 -44.29 27.71
N SER A 252 -7.58 -45.48 27.40
CA SER A 252 -6.66 -45.74 26.29
C SER A 252 -7.29 -45.41 24.94
N GLU A 253 -8.51 -45.89 24.67
CA GLU A 253 -9.27 -45.58 23.45
C GLU A 253 -9.48 -44.08 23.27
N LYS A 254 -9.85 -43.36 24.34
CA LYS A 254 -10.01 -41.91 24.29
C LYS A 254 -8.67 -41.20 24.02
N ALA A 255 -7.58 -41.67 24.63
CA ALA A 255 -6.27 -41.07 24.43
C ALA A 255 -5.73 -41.28 23.00
N VAL A 256 -5.99 -42.46 22.40
CA VAL A 256 -5.68 -42.73 20.98
C VAL A 256 -6.42 -41.75 20.08
N ALA A 257 -7.74 -41.60 20.27
CA ALA A 257 -8.55 -40.70 19.45
C ALA A 257 -8.05 -39.24 19.54
N VAL A 258 -7.72 -38.76 20.74
CA VAL A 258 -7.16 -37.42 20.94
C VAL A 258 -5.78 -37.28 20.29
N ALA A 259 -4.92 -38.29 20.38
CA ALA A 259 -3.59 -38.26 19.75
C ALA A 259 -3.68 -38.24 18.22
N GLU A 260 -4.60 -39.00 17.62
CA GLU A 260 -4.86 -38.97 16.18
C GLU A 260 -5.38 -37.60 15.71
N GLU A 261 -6.35 -37.03 16.43
CA GLU A 261 -6.88 -35.69 16.15
C GLU A 261 -5.77 -34.63 16.21
N LYS A 262 -4.94 -34.63 17.27
CA LYS A 262 -3.86 -33.64 17.42
C LYS A 262 -2.74 -33.82 16.41
N LYS A 263 -2.44 -35.05 15.98
CA LYS A 263 -1.53 -35.27 14.85
C LYS A 263 -2.08 -34.67 13.56
N ALA A 264 -3.36 -34.89 13.27
CA ALA A 264 -4.00 -34.34 12.07
C ALA A 264 -4.05 -32.80 12.10
N GLU A 265 -4.32 -32.20 13.26
CA GLU A 265 -4.23 -30.74 13.45
C GLU A 265 -2.81 -30.21 13.20
N ALA A 266 -1.79 -30.91 13.72
CA ALA A 266 -0.39 -30.53 13.54
C ALA A 266 0.03 -30.57 12.07
N GLU A 267 -0.34 -31.62 11.33
CA GLU A 267 -0.03 -31.70 9.88
C GLU A 267 -0.73 -30.58 9.10
N ARG A 268 -2.02 -30.32 9.33
CA ARG A 268 -2.72 -29.19 8.70
C ARG A 268 -2.12 -27.83 9.07
N ALA A 269 -1.56 -27.69 10.27
CA ALA A 269 -0.89 -26.47 10.68
C ALA A 269 0.46 -26.30 9.97
N LYS A 270 1.22 -27.38 9.78
CA LYS A 270 2.47 -27.37 8.98
C LYS A 270 2.21 -27.01 7.51
N GLU A 271 1.20 -27.61 6.89
CA GLU A 271 0.82 -27.30 5.50
C GLU A 271 0.50 -25.80 5.34
N ARG A 272 -0.32 -25.25 6.25
CA ARG A 272 -0.63 -23.81 6.26
C ARG A 272 0.61 -22.93 6.47
N ALA A 273 1.55 -23.36 7.32
CA ALA A 273 2.80 -22.64 7.52
C ALA A 273 3.69 -22.65 6.27
N GLU A 274 3.73 -23.77 5.54
CA GLU A 274 4.45 -23.87 4.28
C GLU A 274 3.83 -23.01 3.18
N GLU A 275 2.50 -23.05 3.05
CA GLU A 275 1.76 -22.19 2.11
C GLU A 275 2.00 -20.70 2.40
N ALA A 276 1.91 -20.29 3.67
CA ALA A 276 2.17 -18.91 4.07
C ALA A 276 3.62 -18.49 3.81
N ARG A 277 4.60 -19.38 4.04
CA ARG A 277 6.01 -19.12 3.68
C ARG A 277 6.19 -18.95 2.18
N LEU A 278 5.56 -19.80 1.36
CA LEU A 278 5.61 -19.68 -0.10
C LEU A 278 4.97 -18.37 -0.57
N ALA A 279 3.86 -17.95 0.05
CA ALA A 279 3.24 -16.66 -0.22
C ALA A 279 4.17 -15.49 0.13
N ALA A 280 4.88 -15.55 1.26
CA ALA A 280 5.88 -14.54 1.63
C ALA A 280 7.04 -14.49 0.62
N VAL A 281 7.57 -15.63 0.16
CA VAL A 281 8.62 -15.68 -0.88
C VAL A 281 8.15 -15.02 -2.18
N ARG A 282 6.94 -15.35 -2.65
CA ARG A 282 6.37 -14.71 -3.84
C ARG A 282 6.20 -13.20 -3.68
N ALA A 283 5.75 -12.77 -2.50
CA ALA A 283 5.62 -11.34 -2.21
C ALA A 283 6.98 -10.63 -2.19
N THR A 284 8.06 -11.31 -1.77
CA THR A 284 9.44 -10.80 -1.88
C THR A 284 9.86 -10.62 -3.32
N GLU A 285 9.64 -11.64 -4.17
CA GLU A 285 9.95 -11.57 -5.61
C GLU A 285 9.19 -10.43 -6.30
N GLU A 286 7.90 -10.26 -6.00
CA GLU A 286 7.09 -9.14 -6.50
C GLU A 286 7.65 -7.78 -6.03
N ALA A 287 8.09 -7.68 -4.78
CA ALA A 287 8.65 -6.44 -4.23
C ALA A 287 9.99 -6.07 -4.89
N GLU A 288 10.85 -7.06 -5.15
CA GLU A 288 12.09 -6.88 -5.89
C GLU A 288 11.84 -6.46 -7.34
N GLU A 289 10.87 -7.07 -8.02
CA GLU A 289 10.49 -6.66 -9.38
C GLU A 289 9.94 -5.23 -9.42
N ALA A 290 9.08 -4.86 -8.47
CA ALA A 290 8.55 -3.49 -8.37
C ALA A 290 9.66 -2.47 -8.08
N ALA A 291 10.64 -2.82 -7.24
CA ALA A 291 11.80 -1.96 -6.98
C ALA A 291 12.65 -1.76 -8.26
N ARG A 292 12.89 -2.82 -9.03
CA ARG A 292 13.61 -2.74 -10.30
C ARG A 292 12.88 -1.87 -11.33
N LYS A 293 11.55 -2.03 -11.48
CA LYS A 293 10.74 -1.20 -12.38
C LYS A 293 10.79 0.28 -12.00
N LEU A 294 10.72 0.59 -10.71
CA LEU A 294 10.85 1.97 -10.23
C LEU A 294 12.24 2.55 -10.55
N GLU A 295 13.31 1.79 -10.33
CA GLU A 295 14.67 2.23 -10.65
C GLU A 295 14.84 2.51 -12.16
N GLU A 296 14.32 1.63 -13.01
CA GLU A 296 14.34 1.81 -14.47
C GLU A 296 13.53 3.05 -14.89
N ALA A 297 12.33 3.22 -14.35
CA ALA A 297 11.48 4.39 -14.62
C ALA A 297 12.18 5.70 -14.20
N VAL A 298 12.85 5.72 -13.04
CA VAL A 298 13.61 6.88 -12.57
C VAL A 298 14.74 7.21 -13.55
N LYS A 299 15.50 6.20 -14.00
CA LYS A 299 16.58 6.41 -14.96
C LYS A 299 16.08 6.97 -16.30
N VAL A 300 14.94 6.47 -16.79
CA VAL A 300 14.31 6.97 -18.02
C VAL A 300 13.87 8.43 -17.83
N ALA A 301 13.21 8.75 -16.71
CA ALA A 301 12.75 10.10 -16.42
C ALA A 301 13.92 11.10 -16.28
N GLU A 302 15.01 10.70 -15.63
CA GLU A 302 16.23 11.51 -15.54
C GLU A 302 16.85 11.78 -16.92
N GLY A 303 16.98 10.74 -17.76
CA GLY A 303 17.50 10.90 -19.11
C GLY A 303 16.64 11.84 -19.97
N LYS A 304 15.31 11.70 -19.91
CA LYS A 304 14.38 12.57 -20.63
C LYS A 304 14.37 13.99 -20.12
N ARG A 305 14.47 14.18 -18.80
CA ARG A 305 14.63 15.50 -18.21
C ARG A 305 15.92 16.16 -18.69
N ASP A 306 17.04 15.46 -18.67
CA ASP A 306 18.34 16.02 -19.04
C ASP A 306 18.37 16.39 -20.54
N GLU A 307 17.75 15.57 -21.40
CA GLU A 307 17.53 15.88 -22.81
C GLU A 307 16.70 17.16 -23.00
N ALA A 308 15.57 17.27 -22.29
CA ALA A 308 14.71 18.45 -22.32
C ALA A 308 15.45 19.70 -21.83
N LEU A 309 16.16 19.62 -20.70
CA LEU A 309 16.94 20.73 -20.13
C LEU A 309 18.05 21.20 -21.06
N ALA A 310 18.80 20.26 -21.66
CA ALA A 310 19.86 20.61 -22.61
C ALA A 310 19.29 21.33 -23.85
N PHE A 311 18.13 20.89 -24.34
CA PHE A 311 17.46 21.54 -25.46
C PHE A 311 16.93 22.93 -25.07
N LEU A 312 16.33 23.06 -23.89
CA LEU A 312 15.85 24.33 -23.35
C LEU A 312 16.97 25.35 -23.20
N GLU A 313 18.16 24.94 -22.74
CA GLU A 313 19.32 25.85 -22.65
C GLU A 313 19.80 26.31 -24.03
N LYS A 314 19.71 25.46 -25.06
CA LYS A 314 20.00 25.87 -26.44
C LYS A 314 19.00 26.92 -26.93
N VAL A 315 17.70 26.73 -26.66
CA VAL A 315 16.66 27.71 -27.03
C VAL A 315 16.86 29.01 -26.25
N LYS A 316 17.17 28.92 -24.94
CA LYS A 316 17.46 30.06 -24.06
C LYS A 316 18.60 30.92 -24.62
N ALA A 317 19.64 30.29 -25.16
CA ALA A 317 20.81 30.97 -25.72
C ALA A 317 20.49 31.88 -26.93
N THR A 318 19.33 31.73 -27.57
CA THR A 318 18.88 32.63 -28.64
C THR A 318 18.49 34.03 -28.13
N GLY A 319 18.23 34.16 -26.82
CA GLY A 319 17.81 35.40 -26.18
C GLY A 319 16.36 35.82 -26.45
N VAL A 320 15.62 35.06 -27.25
CA VAL A 320 14.21 35.30 -27.59
C VAL A 320 13.38 34.11 -27.11
N GLY A 321 12.21 34.36 -26.51
CA GLY A 321 11.37 33.28 -25.97
C GLY A 321 11.85 32.73 -24.62
N VAL A 322 12.74 33.45 -23.93
CA VAL A 322 13.34 33.03 -22.64
C VAL A 322 12.26 32.84 -21.56
N GLY A 323 11.19 33.62 -21.58
CA GLY A 323 10.05 33.46 -20.69
C GLY A 323 9.35 32.11 -20.86
N ARG A 324 9.16 31.65 -22.10
CA ARG A 324 8.63 30.32 -22.41
C ARG A 324 9.55 29.22 -21.87
N VAL A 325 10.87 29.38 -22.05
CA VAL A 325 11.86 28.43 -21.54
C VAL A 325 11.78 28.33 -20.02
N TRP A 326 11.78 29.47 -19.32
CA TRP A 326 11.64 29.50 -17.86
C TRP A 326 10.33 28.85 -17.41
N TRP A 327 9.22 29.11 -18.10
CA TRP A 327 7.92 28.50 -17.81
C TRP A 327 7.95 26.98 -17.90
N MET A 328 8.55 26.45 -18.98
CA MET A 328 8.73 25.00 -19.16
C MET A 328 9.58 24.39 -18.04
N GLN A 329 10.71 25.03 -17.68
CA GLN A 329 11.56 24.58 -16.57
C GLN A 329 10.80 24.62 -15.23
N ARG A 330 9.98 25.65 -15.00
CA ARG A 330 9.19 25.82 -13.77
C ARG A 330 8.08 24.78 -13.65
N ALA A 331 7.42 24.43 -14.75
CA ALA A 331 6.41 23.38 -14.81
C ALA A 331 7.01 22.01 -14.49
N MET A 332 8.15 21.68 -15.08
CA MET A 332 8.89 20.44 -14.75
C MET A 332 9.33 20.42 -13.29
N TYR A 333 9.80 21.55 -12.75
CA TYR A 333 10.18 21.68 -11.35
C TYR A 333 9.00 21.45 -10.40
N GLU A 334 7.81 21.99 -10.73
CA GLU A 334 6.59 21.76 -9.94
C GLU A 334 6.21 20.29 -9.95
N LYS A 335 6.27 19.64 -11.12
CA LYS A 335 5.86 18.25 -11.27
C LYS A 335 6.71 17.31 -10.42
N GLN A 336 8.02 17.51 -10.34
CA GLN A 336 8.86 16.69 -9.47
C GLN A 336 8.58 16.90 -7.97
N GLN A 337 7.92 17.99 -7.54
CA GLN A 337 7.62 18.20 -6.10
C GLN A 337 6.73 17.10 -5.52
N TYR A 338 5.99 16.39 -6.36
CA TYR A 338 5.17 15.25 -5.96
C TYR A 338 6.00 13.96 -5.73
N LEU A 339 7.27 13.94 -6.12
CA LEU A 339 8.18 12.83 -5.86
C LEU A 339 8.75 12.88 -4.43
N PRO A 340 9.20 11.74 -3.87
CA PRO A 340 10.00 11.73 -2.65
C PRO A 340 11.24 12.60 -2.79
N LYS A 341 11.62 13.32 -1.72
CA LYS A 341 12.77 14.26 -1.72
C LYS A 341 14.06 13.69 -2.35
N ALA A 342 14.37 12.42 -2.10
CA ALA A 342 15.56 11.77 -2.66
C ALA A 342 15.56 11.66 -4.20
N LYS A 343 14.39 11.79 -4.84
CA LYS A 343 14.18 11.76 -6.29
C LYS A 343 13.89 13.14 -6.90
N GLN A 344 13.89 14.21 -6.09
CA GLN A 344 13.73 15.59 -6.55
C GLN A 344 15.10 16.15 -6.94
N THR A 345 15.53 15.89 -8.18
CA THR A 345 16.90 16.16 -8.63
C THR A 345 17.02 17.39 -9.54
N MET A 346 15.91 17.99 -9.98
CA MET A 346 15.95 19.22 -10.78
C MET A 346 16.07 20.45 -9.87
N PRO A 347 17.01 21.38 -10.12
CA PRO A 347 17.10 22.63 -9.38
C PRO A 347 15.94 23.57 -9.74
N TYR A 348 15.66 24.52 -8.85
CA TYR A 348 14.69 25.57 -9.13
C TYR A 348 15.18 26.46 -10.30
N PRO A 349 14.33 26.80 -11.28
CA PRO A 349 14.76 27.62 -12.42
C PRO A 349 15.03 29.07 -12.01
N THR A 350 16.27 29.50 -12.19
CA THR A 350 16.68 30.89 -11.95
C THR A 350 16.39 31.76 -13.18
N PRO A 351 15.71 32.91 -13.02
CA PRO A 351 15.62 33.91 -14.08
C PRO A 351 16.97 34.63 -14.20
N GLU A 352 17.89 34.04 -14.96
CA GLU A 352 19.20 34.67 -15.29
C GLU A 352 19.07 35.73 -16.38
#